data_AF-A0AB36XUJ9-F1
#
_entry.id   AF-A0AB36XUJ9-F1
#
_cell.length_a   1.000
_cell.length_b   1.000
_cell.length_c   1.000
_cell.angle_alpha   90.00
_cell.angle_beta   90.00
_cell.angle_gamma   90.00
#
_symmetry.space_group_name_H-M   'P 1'
#
loop_
_entity.id
_entity.type
_entity.pdbx_description
1 polymer ?
#
loop_
_entity_poly.entity_id
_entity_poly.type
_entity_poly.pdbx_seq_one_letter_code
_entity_poly.pdbx_strand_id
1 'polypeptide(L)'
;APAQATIDFDKVHGVIQERCAVCHSAKPTSPLFSTAPAGVMFDTPAQIQQQAARIQAQAVASQIMPLGNITQMTQQERDLIGTWINQGARTN
;
A
#
# COMPACT_ATOMS: atom_id res chain seq x y z
N ALA A 1 26.83 -14.14 -3.59
CA ALA A 1 25.35 -14.01 -3.53
C ALA A 1 24.96 -12.82 -4.41
N PRO A 2 23.88 -12.89 -5.20
CA PRO A 2 23.46 -11.71 -5.94
C PRO A 2 23.04 -10.64 -4.94
N ALA A 3 23.47 -9.40 -5.15
CA ALA A 3 22.92 -8.26 -4.43
C ALA A 3 21.42 -8.22 -4.75
N GLN A 4 20.57 -8.31 -3.72
CA GLN A 4 19.12 -8.16 -3.90
C GLN A 4 18.88 -6.75 -4.41
N ALA A 5 18.32 -6.63 -5.62
CA ALA A 5 17.94 -5.33 -6.16
C ALA A 5 16.91 -4.68 -5.23
N THR A 6 17.17 -3.44 -4.83
CA THR A 6 16.26 -2.65 -4.02
C THR A 6 15.02 -2.33 -4.83
N ILE A 7 13.84 -2.56 -4.26
CA ILE A 7 12.59 -2.16 -4.89
C ILE A 7 12.52 -0.64 -4.90
N ASP A 8 12.30 -0.09 -6.09
CA ASP A 8 12.03 1.32 -6.30
C ASP A 8 10.72 1.72 -5.64
N PHE A 9 10.78 2.69 -4.72
CA PHE A 9 9.62 3.18 -4.00
C PHE A 9 8.59 3.82 -4.94
N ASP A 10 8.98 4.42 -6.07
CA ASP A 10 8.03 5.06 -6.98
C ASP A 10 7.02 4.07 -7.55
N LYS A 11 7.45 2.82 -7.79
CA LYS A 11 6.56 1.73 -8.23
C LYS A 11 5.58 1.32 -7.14
N VAL A 12 6.08 1.21 -5.91
CA VAL A 12 5.25 0.90 -4.74
C VAL A 12 4.24 2.01 -4.49
N HIS A 13 4.70 3.26 -4.56
CA HIS A 13 3.88 4.44 -4.39
C HIS A 13 2.73 4.46 -5.38
N GLY A 14 3.00 4.21 -6.68
CA GLY A 14 1.95 4.10 -7.71
C GLY A 14 0.88 3.07 -7.35
N VAL A 15 1.29 1.86 -6.95
CA VAL A 15 0.34 0.81 -6.52
C VAL A 15 -0.46 1.25 -5.29
N ILE A 16 0.17 1.86 -4.29
CA ILE A 16 -0.52 2.33 -3.09
C ILE A 16 -1.54 3.42 -3.43
N GLN A 17 -1.24 4.34 -4.35
CA GLN A 17 -2.19 5.36 -4.79
C GLN A 17 -3.40 4.74 -5.50
N GLU A 18 -3.16 3.79 -6.40
CA GLU A 18 -4.24 3.15 -7.19
C GLU A 18 -5.09 2.18 -6.37
N ARG A 19 -4.49 1.48 -5.40
CA ARG A 19 -5.16 0.36 -4.69
C ARG A 19 -5.59 0.71 -3.26
N CYS A 20 -4.95 1.68 -2.61
CA CYS A 20 -5.18 1.96 -1.20
C CYS A 20 -5.71 3.38 -0.94
N ALA A 21 -5.10 4.40 -1.56
CA ALA A 21 -5.44 5.80 -1.32
C ALA A 21 -6.88 6.17 -1.75
N VAL A 22 -7.49 5.37 -2.64
CA VAL A 22 -8.91 5.48 -3.05
C VAL A 22 -9.85 5.58 -1.85
N CYS A 23 -9.57 4.84 -0.76
CA CYS A 23 -10.31 4.90 0.50
C CYS A 23 -9.51 5.53 1.65
N HIS A 24 -8.18 5.36 1.65
CA HIS A 24 -7.29 5.77 2.73
C HIS A 24 -6.51 7.03 2.35
N SER A 25 -7.24 8.13 2.14
CA SER A 25 -6.71 9.45 1.82
C SER A 25 -7.39 10.51 2.68
N ALA A 26 -6.75 11.66 2.89
CA ALA A 26 -7.38 12.86 3.41
C ALA A 26 -8.59 13.31 2.56
N LYS A 27 -8.60 12.95 1.27
CA LYS A 27 -9.72 13.17 0.35
C LYS A 27 -10.02 11.88 -0.42
N PRO A 28 -10.72 10.91 0.19
CA PRO A 28 -11.07 9.66 -0.48
C PRO A 28 -11.87 9.94 -1.75
N THR A 29 -11.59 9.17 -2.80
CA THR A 29 -12.33 9.24 -4.08
C THR A 29 -13.41 8.18 -4.18
N SER A 30 -13.39 7.18 -3.29
CA SER A 30 -14.44 6.18 -3.17
C SER A 30 -15.75 6.80 -2.68
N PRO A 31 -16.91 6.48 -3.31
CA PRO A 31 -18.21 6.90 -2.80
C PRO A 31 -18.59 6.23 -1.47
N LEU A 32 -17.86 5.18 -1.05
CA LEU A 32 -18.13 4.43 0.17
C LEU A 32 -17.65 5.13 1.44
N PHE A 33 -16.73 6.10 1.33
CA PHE A 33 -16.09 6.71 2.47
C PHE A 33 -15.94 8.22 2.26
N SER A 34 -16.49 9.01 3.18
CA SER A 34 -16.27 10.46 3.24
C SER A 34 -14.98 10.84 3.98
N THR A 35 -14.41 9.90 4.75
CA THR A 35 -13.16 10.06 5.51
C THR A 35 -12.37 8.76 5.51
N ALA A 36 -11.04 8.86 5.61
CA ALA A 36 -10.15 7.71 5.73
C ALA A 36 -10.55 6.75 6.87
N PRO A 37 -10.83 5.47 6.58
CA PRO A 37 -11.16 4.48 7.60
C PRO A 37 -10.02 4.32 8.63
N ALA A 38 -10.39 4.21 9.91
CA ALA A 38 -9.47 4.06 11.03
C ALA A 38 -8.38 5.16 11.14
N GLY A 39 -8.60 6.32 10.51
CA GLY A 39 -7.62 7.41 10.45
C GLY A 39 -6.34 7.05 9.68
N VAL A 40 -6.34 5.98 8.88
CA VAL A 40 -5.19 5.53 8.10
C VAL A 40 -5.19 6.23 6.75
N MET A 41 -4.10 6.94 6.45
CA MET A 41 -3.93 7.68 5.20
C MET A 41 -2.63 7.25 4.49
N PHE A 42 -2.62 7.38 3.16
CA PHE A 42 -1.50 7.03 2.29
C PHE A 42 -1.16 8.17 1.30
N ASP A 43 -1.43 9.42 1.67
CA ASP A 43 -1.24 10.59 0.79
C ASP A 43 0.24 10.96 0.61
N THR A 44 1.09 10.56 1.56
CA THR A 44 2.52 10.91 1.58
C THR A 44 3.41 9.69 1.79
N PRO A 45 4.66 9.69 1.29
CA PRO A 45 5.60 8.60 1.53
C PRO A 45 5.81 8.28 3.01
N ALA A 46 5.88 9.32 3.86
CA ALA A 46 6.04 9.17 5.30
C ALA A 46 4.86 8.42 5.94
N GLN A 47 3.63 8.74 5.53
CA GLN A 47 2.44 8.01 6.00
C GLN A 47 2.45 6.55 5.52
N ILE A 48 2.80 6.30 4.26
CA ILE A 48 2.88 4.94 3.70
C ILE A 48 3.91 4.10 4.48
N GLN A 49 5.09 4.66 4.72
CA GLN A 49 6.14 4.00 5.50
C GLN A 49 5.69 3.73 6.94
N GLN A 50 5.08 4.70 7.61
CA GLN A 50 4.57 4.53 8.98
C GLN A 50 3.53 3.41 9.08
N GLN A 51 2.78 3.16 8.00
CA GLN A 51 1.74 2.15 7.93
C GLN A 51 2.20 0.83 7.30
N ALA A 52 3.49 0.66 7.00
CA ALA A 52 4.03 -0.53 6.33
C ALA A 52 3.61 -1.84 7.00
N ALA A 53 3.65 -1.92 8.34
CA ALA A 53 3.21 -3.11 9.07
C ALA A 53 1.71 -3.41 8.87
N ARG A 54 0.85 -2.38 8.79
CA ARG A 54 -0.58 -2.56 8.50
C ARG A 54 -0.81 -2.97 7.05
N ILE A 55 -0.10 -2.36 6.11
CA ILE A 55 -0.14 -2.73 4.69
C ILE A 55 0.24 -4.21 4.54
N GLN A 56 1.33 -4.65 5.19
CA GLN A 56 1.74 -6.05 5.18
C GLN A 56 0.64 -6.96 5.71
N ALA A 57 0.08 -6.66 6.88
CA ALA A 57 -0.91 -7.52 7.50
C ALA A 57 -2.21 -7.63 6.68
N GLN A 58 -2.69 -6.52 6.13
CA GLN A 58 -4.02 -6.42 5.53
C GLN A 58 -4.03 -6.65 4.01
N ALA A 59 -3.04 -6.12 3.29
CA ALA A 59 -2.97 -6.20 1.83
C ALA A 59 -2.06 -7.34 1.36
N VAL A 60 -1.01 -7.71 2.09
CA VAL A 60 -0.09 -8.76 1.63
C VAL A 60 -0.44 -10.12 2.24
N ALA A 61 -0.49 -10.21 3.57
CA ALA A 61 -0.63 -11.47 4.29
C ALA A 61 -2.07 -12.02 4.30
N SER A 62 -3.06 -11.21 4.69
CA SER A 62 -4.46 -11.65 4.76
C SER A 62 -5.21 -11.46 3.44
N GLN A 63 -4.72 -10.56 2.58
CA GLN A 63 -5.35 -10.15 1.32
C GLN A 63 -6.79 -9.62 1.48
N ILE A 64 -7.18 -9.23 2.70
CA ILE A 64 -8.52 -8.70 2.99
C ILE A 64 -8.71 -7.30 2.42
N MET A 65 -7.61 -6.56 2.24
CA MET A 65 -7.59 -5.27 1.57
C MET A 65 -7.03 -5.40 0.16
N PRO A 66 -7.57 -4.67 -0.82
CA PRO A 66 -8.78 -3.84 -0.74
C PRO A 66 -10.03 -4.69 -0.44
N LEU A 67 -11.01 -4.15 0.30
CA LEU A 67 -12.23 -4.88 0.65
C LEU A 67 -12.91 -5.43 -0.61
N GLY A 68 -13.15 -6.74 -0.66
CA GLY A 68 -13.73 -7.41 -1.85
C GLY A 68 -12.88 -7.25 -3.13
N ASN A 69 -11.62 -6.87 -3.00
CA ASN A 69 -10.71 -6.49 -4.08
C ASN A 69 -11.29 -5.45 -5.06
N ILE A 70 -12.04 -4.46 -4.55
CA ILE A 70 -12.75 -3.47 -5.37
C ILE A 70 -11.87 -2.66 -6.32
N THR A 71 -10.59 -2.45 -5.99
CA THR A 71 -9.62 -1.75 -6.85
C THR A 71 -8.82 -2.72 -7.73
N GLN A 72 -9.20 -3.99 -7.79
CA GLN A 72 -8.58 -5.03 -8.62
C GLN A 72 -7.07 -5.20 -8.38
N MET A 73 -6.64 -5.14 -7.12
CA MET A 73 -5.24 -5.36 -6.77
C MET A 73 -4.81 -6.79 -7.13
N THR A 74 -3.72 -6.88 -7.88
CA THR A 74 -3.16 -8.14 -8.41
C THR A 74 -2.19 -8.79 -7.43
N GLN A 75 -1.87 -10.07 -7.64
CA GLN A 75 -0.85 -10.76 -6.83
C GLN A 75 0.54 -10.13 -7.01
N GLN A 76 0.90 -9.74 -8.24
CA GLN A 76 2.20 -9.13 -8.54
C GLN A 76 2.40 -7.81 -7.78
N GLU A 77 1.35 -7.01 -7.65
CA GLU A 77 1.36 -5.78 -6.85
C GLU A 77 1.54 -6.07 -5.35
N ARG A 78 0.92 -7.14 -4.83
CA ARG A 78 1.10 -7.57 -3.44
C ARG A 78 2.53 -8.05 -3.18
N ASP A 79 3.10 -8.81 -4.11
CA ASP A 79 4.47 -9.32 -4.02
C ASP A 79 5.50 -8.18 -4.07
N LEU A 80 5.25 -7.17 -4.92
CA LEU A 80 6.04 -5.95 -4.99
C LEU A 80 6.06 -5.22 -3.64
N ILE A 81 4.88 -4.98 -3.06
CA ILE A 81 4.75 -4.31 -1.76
C ILE A 81 5.39 -5.14 -0.65
N GLY A 82 5.14 -6.46 -0.61
CA GLY A 82 5.72 -7.35 0.39
C GLY A 82 7.24 -7.38 0.35
N THR A 83 7.81 -7.39 -0.86
CA THR A 83 9.28 -7.31 -1.05
C THR A 83 9.83 -5.98 -0.56
N TRP A 84 9.19 -4.87 -0.91
CA TRP A 84 9.58 -3.54 -0.43
C TRP A 84 9.53 -3.42 1.10
N ILE A 85 8.50 -3.97 1.74
CA ILE A 85 8.37 -4.00 3.21
C ILE A 85 9.49 -4.83 3.83
N ASN A 86 9.76 -6.02 3.28
CA ASN A 86 10.84 -6.90 3.75
C ASN A 86 12.23 -6.27 3.60
N GLN A 87 12.40 -5.35 2.65
CA GLN A 87 13.63 -4.57 2.48
C GLN A 87 13.72 -3.36 3.43
N GLY A 88 12.73 -3.14 4.29
CA GLY A 88 12.73 -2.07 5.30
C GLY A 88 11.90 -0.85 4.92
N ALA A 89 11.00 -0.96 3.95
CA ALA A 89 10.03 0.07 3.59
C ALA A 89 10.66 1.46 3.32
N ARG A 90 11.78 1.49 2.58
CA ARG A 90 12.49 2.75 2.25
C ARG A 90 11.71 3.58 1.23
N THR A 91 11.74 4.90 1.36
CA THR A 91 10.95 5.83 0.54
C THR A 91 11.80 6.68 -0.41
N ASN A 92 13.08 6.31 -0.55
CA ASN A 92 14.16 7.10 -1.13
C ASN A 92 15.21 6.22 -1.80
#